data_AF-A0A535NZX1-F1
#
_entry.id   AF-A0A535NZX1-F1
#
_cell.length_a   1.000
_cell.length_b   1.000
_cell.length_c   1.000
_cell.angle_alpha   90.00
_cell.angle_beta   90.00
_cell.angle_gamma   90.00
#
_symmetry.space_group_name_H-M   'P 1'
#
loop_
_entity.id
_entity.type
_entity.pdbx_description
1 polymer ?
#
loop_
_entity_poly.entity_id
_entity_poly.type
_entity_poly.pdbx_seq_one_letter_code
_entity_poly.pdbx_strand_id
1 'polypeptide(L)'
;MIIIEEERASDSPFVERIWRSHSESVNPFLSIAVNHCEFVVSRLQGKVTMTLRGPETKATPIGNAPAEGEWVGILLKLGTFLPHLPTS
;
A
#
# COMPACT_ATOMS: atom_id res chain seq x y z
N MET A 1 -14.26 0.19 -8.24
CA MET A 1 -14.01 0.89 -6.96
C MET A 1 -13.00 0.06 -6.19
N ILE A 2 -12.16 0.66 -5.34
CA ILE A 2 -11.33 -0.10 -4.39
C ILE A 2 -12.04 -0.13 -3.06
N ILE A 3 -12.21 -1.33 -2.51
CA ILE A 3 -12.94 -1.59 -1.28
C ILE A 3 -11.96 -2.10 -0.24
N ILE A 4 -11.89 -1.42 0.91
CA ILE A 4 -11.14 -1.91 2.07
C ILE A 4 -12.02 -2.95 2.76
N GLU A 5 -11.53 -4.19 2.82
CA GLU A 5 -12.23 -5.32 3.45
C GLU A 5 -11.96 -5.38 4.95
N GLU A 6 -10.70 -5.15 5.32
CA GLU A 6 -10.21 -5.29 6.68
C GLU A 6 -9.15 -4.22 6.92
N GLU A 7 -9.17 -3.66 8.12
CA GLU A 7 -8.10 -2.81 8.60
C GLU A 7 -7.93 -2.98 10.11
N ARG A 8 -6.71 -3.27 10.55
CA ARG A 8 -6.41 -3.54 11.95
C ARG A 8 -5.07 -2.95 12.38
N ALA A 9 -4.94 -2.67 13.67
CA ALA A 9 -3.64 -2.35 14.26
C ALA A 9 -2.72 -3.59 14.29
N SER A 10 -1.41 -3.34 14.45
CA SER A 10 -0.43 -4.39 14.72
C SER A 10 0.18 -4.25 16.11
N ASP A 11 0.45 -5.40 16.71
CA ASP A 11 1.25 -5.60 17.93
C ASP A 11 2.77 -5.45 17.70
N SER A 12 3.21 -5.39 16.44
CA SER A 12 4.62 -5.18 16.10
C SER A 12 5.11 -3.82 16.57
N PRO A 13 6.37 -3.71 17.03
CA PRO A 13 6.96 -2.42 17.35
C PRO A 13 7.10 -1.50 16.13
N PHE A 14 7.13 -2.04 14.90
CA PHE A 14 7.40 -1.29 13.66
C PHE A 14 6.20 -1.11 12.74
N VAL A 15 5.14 -1.91 12.91
CA VAL A 15 3.95 -1.84 12.06
C VAL A 15 2.85 -1.12 12.82
N GLU A 16 2.25 -0.11 12.19
CA GLU A 16 1.12 0.62 12.75
C GLU A 16 -0.18 -0.11 12.44
N ARG A 17 -0.42 -0.36 11.14
CA ARG A 17 -1.68 -0.92 10.64
C ARG A 17 -1.41 -1.89 9.50
N ILE A 18 -2.33 -2.84 9.36
CA ILE A 18 -2.41 -3.76 8.23
C ILE A 18 -3.81 -3.60 7.64
N TRP A 19 -3.89 -3.43 6.33
CA TRP A 19 -5.17 -3.37 5.62
C TRP A 19 -5.19 -4.32 4.44
N ARG A 20 -6.41 -4.71 4.05
CA ARG A 20 -6.70 -5.52 2.87
C ARG A 20 -7.72 -4.82 2.00
N SER A 21 -7.51 -4.84 0.70
CA SER A 21 -8.48 -4.29 -0.24
C SER A 21 -8.53 -5.08 -1.53
N HIS A 22 -9.64 -4.94 -2.25
CA HIS A 22 -9.79 -5.46 -3.59
C HIS A 22 -10.47 -4.44 -4.52
N SER A 23 -10.44 -4.71 -5.83
CA SER A 23 -11.13 -3.91 -6.84
C SER A 23 -12.15 -4.74 -7.61
N GLU A 24 -13.39 -4.27 -7.64
CA GLU A 24 -14.46 -4.92 -8.44
C GLU A 24 -14.45 -4.49 -9.91
N SER A 25 -13.76 -3.40 -10.24
CA SER A 25 -13.74 -2.86 -11.60
C SER A 25 -12.48 -2.06 -11.87
N VAL A 26 -12.16 -1.89 -13.16
CA VAL A 26 -11.03 -1.08 -13.60
C VAL A 26 -11.26 0.37 -13.22
N ASN A 27 -10.39 0.92 -12.37
CA ASN A 27 -10.47 2.32 -11.92
C ASN A 27 -9.08 2.93 -11.80
N PRO A 28 -8.97 4.27 -11.92
CA PRO A 28 -7.76 4.98 -11.56
C PRO A 28 -7.33 4.63 -10.13
N PHE A 29 -6.07 4.22 -9.97
CA PHE A 29 -5.44 3.96 -8.69
C PHE A 29 -4.62 5.16 -8.27
N LEU A 30 -4.95 5.71 -7.11
CA LEU A 30 -4.23 6.82 -6.50
C LEU A 30 -3.54 6.31 -5.23
N SER A 31 -2.23 6.46 -5.18
CA SER A 31 -1.49 6.38 -3.92
C SER A 31 -1.82 7.60 -3.08
N ILE A 32 -2.24 7.39 -1.84
CA ILE A 32 -2.58 8.48 -0.92
C ILE A 32 -1.28 9.13 -0.44
N ALA A 33 -1.25 10.46 -0.41
CA ALA A 33 -0.16 11.19 0.24
C ALA A 33 -0.12 10.83 1.72
N VAL A 34 1.00 10.31 2.21
CA VAL A 34 1.14 9.88 3.59
C VAL A 34 2.58 10.05 4.07
N ASN A 35 2.72 10.45 5.33
CA ASN A 35 4.02 10.67 5.98
C ASN A 35 4.71 9.36 6.39
N HIS A 36 4.06 8.22 6.17
CA HIS A 36 4.51 6.89 6.50
C HIS A 36 5.08 6.18 5.27
N CYS A 37 6.01 5.25 5.50
CA CYS A 37 6.34 4.25 4.50
C CYS A 37 5.37 3.08 4.61
N GLU A 38 5.10 2.44 3.48
CA GLU A 38 4.22 1.27 3.43
C GLU A 38 4.75 0.24 2.44
N PHE A 39 4.72 -1.03 2.86
CA PHE A 39 4.82 -2.14 1.92
C PHE A 39 3.43 -2.50 1.42
N VAL A 40 3.26 -2.53 0.10
CA VAL A 40 2.03 -3.00 -0.54
C VAL A 40 2.35 -4.24 -1.36
N VAL A 41 1.75 -5.36 -0.97
CA VAL A 41 1.73 -6.57 -1.79
C VAL A 41 0.46 -6.54 -2.63
N SER A 42 0.59 -6.61 -3.94
CA SER A 42 -0.53 -6.65 -4.87
C SER A 42 -0.54 -7.94 -5.67
N ARG A 43 -1.73 -8.47 -5.95
CA ARG A 43 -1.97 -9.50 -6.97
C ARG A 43 -2.79 -8.88 -8.07
N LEU A 44 -2.17 -8.64 -9.22
CA LEU A 44 -2.81 -8.04 -10.38
C LEU A 44 -2.65 -8.97 -11.57
N GLN A 45 -3.76 -9.40 -12.18
CA GLN A 45 -3.76 -10.30 -13.36
C GLN A 45 -2.89 -11.57 -13.12
N GLY A 46 -2.99 -12.16 -11.93
CA GLY A 46 -2.22 -13.35 -11.54
C GLY A 46 -0.76 -13.10 -11.15
N LYS A 47 -0.24 -11.87 -11.31
CA LYS A 47 1.12 -11.51 -10.91
C LYS A 47 1.14 -10.89 -9.51
N VAL A 48 1.99 -11.44 -8.64
CA VAL A 48 2.25 -10.88 -7.31
C VAL A 48 3.45 -9.93 -7.37
N THR A 49 3.29 -8.71 -6.86
CA THR A 49 4.35 -7.70 -6.77
C THR A 49 4.36 -7.09 -5.39
N MET A 50 5.54 -6.83 -4.83
CA MET A 50 5.69 -6.06 -3.59
C MET A 50 6.30 -4.71 -3.93
N THR A 51 5.68 -3.64 -3.44
CA THR A 51 6.11 -2.26 -3.68
C THR A 51 6.33 -1.58 -2.34
N LEU A 52 7.44 -0.86 -2.18
CA LEU A 52 7.58 0.12 -1.11
C LEU A 52 7.06 1.47 -1.61
N ARG A 53 6.18 2.10 -0.84
CA ARG A 53 5.63 3.43 -1.08
C ARG A 53 5.93 4.34 0.11
N GLY A 54 5.86 5.64 -0.12
CA GLY A 54 6.02 6.63 0.93
C GLY A 54 7.48 6.97 1.30
N PRO A 55 7.67 8.01 2.14
CA PRO A 55 6.65 9.03 2.43
C PRO A 55 6.32 9.83 1.16
N GLU A 56 5.03 10.03 0.89
CA GLU A 56 4.55 10.72 -0.31
C GLU A 56 3.97 12.08 0.08
N THR A 57 4.57 13.16 -0.42
CA THR A 57 4.14 14.55 -0.12
C THR A 57 2.92 15.01 -0.93
N LYS A 58 2.51 14.22 -1.93
CA LYS A 58 1.34 14.44 -2.78
C LYS A 58 0.80 13.11 -3.25
N ALA A 59 -0.49 13.06 -3.57
CA ALA A 59 -1.09 11.85 -4.13
C ALA A 59 -0.46 11.54 -5.49
N THR A 60 -0.08 10.28 -5.71
CA THR A 60 0.57 9.85 -6.95
C THR A 60 -0.38 8.94 -7.73
N PRO A 61 -0.77 9.31 -8.97
CA PRO A 61 -1.44 8.38 -9.87
C PRO A 61 -0.52 7.20 -10.20
N ILE A 62 -0.96 5.97 -9.92
CA ILE A 62 -0.20 4.75 -10.25
C ILE A 62 -0.68 4.12 -11.56
N GLY A 63 -1.77 4.63 -12.13
CA GLY A 63 -2.36 4.15 -13.37
C GLY A 63 -3.76 3.59 -13.12
N ASN A 64 -4.20 2.63 -13.93
CA ASN A 64 -5.47 1.94 -13.72
C ASN A 64 -5.21 0.62 -12.99
N ALA A 65 -5.87 0.43 -11.85
CA ALA A 65 -5.94 -0.90 -11.27
C ALA A 65 -6.82 -1.79 -12.16
N PRO A 66 -6.40 -3.03 -12.48
CA PRO A 66 -7.25 -3.98 -13.16
C PRO A 66 -8.47 -4.33 -12.28
N ALA A 67 -9.52 -4.88 -12.91
CA ALA A 67 -10.57 -5.56 -12.16
C ALA A 67 -10.00 -6.80 -11.46
N GLU A 68 -10.58 -7.18 -10.32
CA GLU A 68 -10.14 -8.30 -9.48
C GLU A 68 -8.69 -8.15 -8.98
N GLY A 69 -8.26 -6.91 -8.73
CA GLY A 69 -7.01 -6.65 -8.06
C GLY A 69 -7.14 -6.89 -6.57
N GLU A 70 -6.12 -7.47 -5.95
CA GLU A 70 -6.04 -7.68 -4.50
C GLU A 70 -4.81 -6.96 -3.95
N TRP A 71 -4.94 -6.36 -2.77
CA TRP A 71 -3.84 -5.69 -2.09
C TRP A 71 -3.84 -6.00 -0.59
N VAL A 72 -2.63 -6.12 -0.04
CA VAL A 72 -2.36 -6.09 1.39
C VAL A 72 -1.33 -5.00 1.65
N GLY A 73 -1.69 -4.03 2.47
CA GLY A 73 -0.78 -2.97 2.92
C GLY A 73 -0.28 -3.20 4.33
N ILE A 74 1.00 -2.88 4.55
CA ILE A 74 1.69 -2.92 5.83
C ILE A 74 2.25 -1.52 6.09
N LEU A 75 1.48 -0.72 6.81
CA LEU A 75 1.84 0.64 7.16
C LEU A 75 2.84 0.62 8.31
N LEU A 76 4.03 1.19 8.08
CA LEU A 76 5.06 1.30 9.11
C LEU A 76 4.76 2.47 10.04
N LYS A 77 5.08 2.32 11.33
CA LYS A 77 4.96 3.42 12.30
C LYS A 77 5.84 4.58 11.89
N LEU A 78 5.40 5.80 12.18
CA LEU A 78 6.19 7.00 11.93
C LEU A 78 7.59 6.89 12.53
N GLY A 79 8.61 7.25 11.75
CA GLY A 79 10.01 7.17 12.17
C GLY A 79 10.64 5.77 12.03
N THR A 80 9.90 4.75 11.57
CA THR A 80 10.51 3.47 11.17
C THR A 80 11.47 3.71 10.02
N PHE A 81 12.73 3.34 10.21
CA PHE A 81 13.81 3.55 9.24
C PHE A 81 14.19 2.24 8.54
N LEU A 82 14.36 2.29 7.22
CA LEU A 82 14.74 1.15 6.38
C LEU A 82 16.20 1.34 5.91
N PRO A 83 17.21 0.92 6.69
CA PRO A 83 18.61 1.31 6.50
C PRO A 83 19.27 0.78 5.23
N HIS A 84 18.68 -0.24 4.61
CA HIS A 84 19.23 -0.91 3.43
C HIS A 84 18.55 -0.48 2.12
N LEU A 85 17.61 0.46 2.19
CA LEU A 85 16.94 1.01 1.03
C LEU A 85 17.45 2.43 0.77
N PRO A 86 17.58 2.83 -0.51
CA PRO A 86 17.99 4.18 -0.85
C PRO A 86 16.98 5.19 -0.28
N THR A 87 17.49 6.28 0.26
CA THR A 87 16.68 7.46 0.56
C THR A 87 16.36 8.16 -0.76
N SER A 88 15.10 8.50 -0.96
CA SER A 88 14.57 9.22 -2.13
C SER A 88 15.28 10.53 -2.42
#